data_AF-R9JHB0-F1
#
_entry.id   AF-R9JHB0-F1
#
_cell.length_a   1.000
_cell.length_b   1.000
_cell.length_c   1.000
_cell.angle_alpha   90.00
_cell.angle_beta   90.00
_cell.angle_gamma   90.00
#
_symmetry.space_group_name_H-M   'P 1'
#
loop_
_entity.id
_entity.type
_entity.pdbx_description
1 polymer ?
#
loop_
_entity_poly.entity_id
_entity_poly.type
_entity_poly.pdbx_seq_one_letter_code
_entity_poly.pdbx_strand_id
1 'polypeptide(L)'
;MENRQQIDEINESTQGAESVSGRPRRFGRGIYDKTDTPIRLLDGFIAGIIVIIVIMVAVFAIFGGFTVSFNTSGGTEIASQKLRYGNYVKEPEEPVRQGYTFAGWYYEGHENETWDFSVGTVGGDLELIARWEPAKVTVKFDADGGQMPDGMESIQVTYQEAYGELPVPQKEGCQFAGWMYSGGEITAASIVMMPGEHVLTALWE
;
A
#
# COMPACT_ATOMS: atom_id res chain seq x y z
N MET A 1 -62.46 -69.96 20.82
CA MET A 1 -61.82 -71.12 21.46
C MET A 1 -60.64 -70.55 22.22
N GLU A 2 -60.92 -69.83 23.28
CA GLU A 2 -61.13 -70.33 24.66
C GLU A 2 -59.81 -70.12 25.44
N ASN A 3 -59.81 -69.26 26.46
CA ASN A 3 -60.38 -69.55 27.78
C ASN A 3 -59.59 -70.72 28.35
N ARG A 4 -58.60 -70.49 29.21
CA ARG A 4 -58.71 -70.08 30.62
C ARG A 4 -58.08 -71.24 31.38
N GLN A 5 -57.49 -70.89 32.52
CA GLN A 5 -57.15 -71.81 33.59
C GLN A 5 -55.97 -72.72 33.22
N GLN A 6 -55.06 -73.06 34.12
CA GLN A 6 -55.09 -73.06 35.57
C GLN A 6 -53.58 -73.15 35.95
N ILE A 7 -53.07 -72.35 36.89
CA ILE A 7 -52.88 -72.79 38.30
C ILE A 7 -51.72 -73.79 38.41
N ASP A 8 -50.78 -73.71 39.33
CA ASP A 8 -50.54 -72.90 40.51
C ASP A 8 -49.12 -73.35 40.93
N GLU A 9 -48.21 -72.43 41.27
CA GLU A 9 -47.98 -72.05 42.67
C GLU A 9 -47.43 -73.22 43.50
N ILE A 10 -46.09 -73.30 43.61
CA ILE A 10 -45.33 -73.90 44.73
C ILE A 10 -43.92 -73.28 44.62
N ASN A 11 -43.26 -72.63 45.57
CA ASN A 11 -43.49 -72.20 46.95
C ASN A 11 -42.44 -71.08 47.16
N GLU A 12 -42.75 -69.90 47.68
CA GLU A 12 -43.06 -69.55 49.07
C GLU A 12 -41.93 -69.70 50.10
N SER A 13 -41.82 -68.62 50.90
CA SER A 13 -40.99 -68.34 52.09
C SER A 13 -39.51 -67.97 51.82
N THR A 14 -39.07 -66.75 52.12
CA THR A 14 -39.09 -66.18 53.48
C THR A 14 -39.11 -64.64 53.46
N GLN A 15 -39.85 -64.10 54.42
CA GLN A 15 -40.15 -62.70 54.69
C GLN A 15 -38.93 -61.82 55.04
N GLY A 16 -39.06 -60.52 54.74
CA GLY A 16 -38.26 -59.44 55.30
C GLY A 16 -38.83 -58.08 54.88
N ALA A 17 -39.48 -57.38 55.79
CA ALA A 17 -40.10 -56.07 55.57
C ALA A 17 -39.05 -54.95 55.37
N GLU A 18 -39.30 -53.98 54.48
CA GLU A 18 -39.19 -52.53 54.76
C GLU A 18 -39.44 -51.68 53.50
N SER A 19 -40.21 -50.61 53.68
CA SER A 19 -40.62 -49.61 52.68
C SER A 19 -39.50 -48.65 52.29
N VAL A 20 -39.19 -48.47 50.98
CA VAL A 20 -38.47 -47.26 50.52
C VAL A 20 -38.91 -46.80 49.12
N SER A 21 -39.24 -45.51 49.08
CA SER A 21 -39.66 -44.60 48.01
C SER A 21 -38.86 -44.63 46.69
N GLY A 22 -39.56 -44.27 45.60
CA GLY A 22 -39.07 -44.22 44.22
C GLY A 22 -37.94 -43.22 43.90
N ARG A 23 -37.29 -43.42 42.75
CA ARG A 23 -36.23 -42.55 42.21
C ARG A 23 -36.69 -41.82 40.94
N PRO A 24 -36.43 -40.50 40.79
CA PRO A 24 -36.79 -39.77 39.57
C PRO A 24 -35.70 -39.83 38.48
N ARG A 25 -36.13 -39.56 37.25
CA ARG A 25 -35.35 -39.63 35.99
C ARG A 25 -34.24 -38.58 35.93
N ARG A 26 -33.06 -38.97 35.42
CA ARG A 26 -31.91 -38.08 35.16
C ARG A 26 -32.08 -37.31 33.85
N PHE A 27 -32.11 -35.99 33.91
CA PHE A 27 -31.92 -35.09 32.77
C PHE A 27 -30.46 -34.64 32.66
N GLY A 28 -30.03 -34.30 31.45
CA GLY A 28 -28.65 -34.05 31.04
C GLY A 28 -27.88 -33.05 31.90
N ARG A 29 -26.65 -33.42 32.25
CA ARG A 29 -25.70 -32.60 33.01
C ARG A 29 -25.11 -31.51 32.12
N GLY A 30 -25.62 -30.29 32.27
CA GLY A 30 -24.91 -29.08 31.84
C GLY A 30 -23.79 -28.73 32.81
N ILE A 31 -22.82 -27.94 32.35
CA ILE A 31 -21.57 -27.59 33.07
C ILE A 31 -21.82 -26.81 34.39
N TYR A 32 -23.06 -26.42 34.69
CA TYR A 32 -23.44 -25.63 35.86
C TYR A 32 -23.92 -26.44 37.09
N ASP A 33 -23.83 -27.77 37.08
CA ASP A 33 -24.47 -28.67 38.07
C ASP A 33 -23.86 -28.66 39.49
N LYS A 34 -22.86 -27.82 39.82
CA LYS A 34 -22.18 -27.95 41.13
C LYS A 34 -21.65 -26.70 41.82
N THR A 35 -22.10 -25.51 41.41
CA THR A 35 -21.79 -24.27 42.13
C THR A 35 -23.05 -23.40 42.22
N ASP A 36 -23.44 -23.00 43.44
CA ASP A 36 -24.55 -22.07 43.69
C ASP A 36 -24.15 -20.64 43.26
N THR A 37 -23.99 -20.43 41.96
CA THR A 37 -23.71 -19.10 41.41
C THR A 37 -25.04 -18.37 41.21
N PRO A 38 -25.33 -17.29 41.95
CA PRO A 38 -26.55 -16.52 41.74
C PRO A 38 -26.55 -15.96 40.30
N ILE A 39 -27.69 -16.08 39.61
CA ILE A 39 -27.88 -15.69 38.20
C ILE A 39 -27.35 -14.26 37.91
N ARG A 40 -27.46 -13.35 38.87
CA ARG A 40 -26.94 -11.96 38.77
C ARG A 40 -25.41 -11.87 38.63
N LEU A 41 -24.65 -12.82 39.18
CA LEU A 41 -23.21 -12.91 38.97
C LEU A 41 -22.91 -13.40 37.54
N LEU A 42 -23.70 -14.34 37.02
CA LEU A 42 -23.55 -14.84 35.65
C LEU A 42 -23.82 -13.73 34.62
N ASP A 43 -24.88 -12.94 34.83
CA ASP A 43 -25.23 -11.81 33.95
C ASP A 43 -24.14 -10.71 33.96
N GLY A 44 -23.56 -10.42 35.14
CA GLY A 44 -22.46 -9.47 35.27
C GLY A 44 -21.18 -9.95 34.59
N PHE A 45 -20.87 -11.25 34.69
CA PHE A 45 -19.74 -11.86 33.97
C PHE A 45 -19.97 -11.86 32.45
N ILE A 46 -21.16 -12.19 31.98
CA ILE A 46 -21.51 -12.17 30.54
C ILE A 46 -21.44 -10.74 30.00
N ALA A 47 -22.02 -9.76 30.72
CA ALA A 47 -21.93 -8.35 30.33
C ALA A 47 -20.48 -7.85 30.30
N GLY A 48 -19.66 -8.25 31.28
CA GLY A 48 -18.24 -7.95 31.32
C GLY A 48 -17.47 -8.56 30.14
N ILE A 49 -17.74 -9.81 29.78
CA ILE A 49 -17.14 -10.49 28.63
C ILE A 49 -17.56 -9.79 27.32
N ILE A 50 -18.83 -9.42 27.17
CA ILE A 50 -19.31 -8.67 26.00
C ILE A 50 -18.58 -7.32 25.87
N VAL A 51 -18.42 -6.59 26.98
CA VAL A 51 -17.66 -5.32 26.99
C VAL A 51 -16.19 -5.55 26.62
N ILE A 52 -15.54 -6.59 27.16
CA ILE A 52 -14.16 -6.95 26.79
C ILE A 52 -14.05 -7.34 25.32
N ILE A 53 -15.01 -8.11 24.78
CA ILE A 53 -15.04 -8.48 23.36
C ILE A 53 -15.23 -7.23 22.49
N VAL A 54 -16.14 -6.32 22.86
CA VAL A 54 -16.34 -5.06 22.12
C VAL A 54 -15.08 -4.19 22.17
N ILE A 55 -14.41 -4.11 23.32
CA ILE A 55 -13.12 -3.40 23.46
C ILE A 55 -12.04 -4.10 22.64
N MET A 56 -11.94 -5.43 22.66
CA MET A 56 -10.97 -6.18 21.84
C MET A 56 -11.24 -6.03 20.35
N VAL A 57 -12.50 -6.03 19.92
CA VAL A 57 -12.90 -5.78 18.53
C VAL A 57 -12.56 -4.34 18.14
N ALA A 58 -12.76 -3.36 19.03
CA ALA A 58 -12.36 -1.98 18.80
C ALA A 58 -10.82 -1.83 18.75
N VAL A 59 -10.09 -2.47 19.65
CA VAL A 59 -8.62 -2.49 19.67
C VAL A 59 -8.08 -3.18 18.42
N PHE A 60 -8.62 -4.33 18.02
CA PHE A 60 -8.27 -4.99 16.76
C PHE A 60 -8.64 -4.13 15.55
N ALA A 61 -9.75 -3.39 15.59
CA ALA A 61 -10.14 -2.47 14.53
C ALA A 61 -9.24 -1.24 14.41
N ILE A 62 -8.61 -0.79 15.51
CA ILE A 62 -7.75 0.40 15.62
C ILE A 62 -6.26 0.03 15.41
N PHE A 63 -5.82 -1.10 15.95
CA PHE A 63 -4.44 -1.57 15.92
C PHE A 63 -4.18 -2.65 14.87
N GLY A 64 -5.20 -3.41 14.46
CA GLY A 64 -5.11 -4.38 13.37
C GLY A 64 -5.19 -3.70 12.01
N GLY A 65 -4.05 -3.64 11.34
CA GLY A 65 -3.92 -3.14 9.97
C GLY A 65 -2.46 -3.21 9.54
N PHE A 66 -2.27 -3.31 8.24
CA PHE A 66 -0.96 -3.23 7.60
C PHE A 66 -0.67 -1.80 7.20
N THR A 67 0.61 -1.44 7.25
CA THR A 67 1.11 -0.13 6.87
C THR A 67 1.61 -0.19 5.44
N VAL A 68 1.06 0.67 4.59
CA VAL A 68 1.60 0.95 3.27
C VAL A 68 2.39 2.25 3.34
N SER A 69 3.70 2.15 3.13
CA SER A 69 4.62 3.28 3.13
C SER A 69 5.00 3.66 1.70
N PHE A 70 5.18 4.96 1.47
CA PHE A 70 5.54 5.53 0.17
C PHE A 70 6.93 6.13 0.27
N ASN A 71 7.92 5.44 -0.30
CA ASN A 71 9.27 5.92 -0.40
C ASN A 71 9.44 6.66 -1.73
N THR A 72 9.44 7.98 -1.69
CA THR A 72 9.39 8.83 -2.89
C THR A 72 10.74 8.96 -3.59
N SER A 73 11.82 8.37 -3.05
CA SER A 73 13.16 8.40 -3.65
C SER A 73 13.61 9.81 -4.06
N GLY A 74 13.34 10.81 -3.21
CA GLY A 74 13.69 12.22 -3.45
C GLY A 74 12.60 13.07 -4.13
N GLY A 75 11.39 12.53 -4.33
CA GLY A 75 10.21 13.32 -4.68
C GLY A 75 9.49 13.91 -3.45
N THR A 76 8.42 14.65 -3.68
CA THR A 76 7.55 15.19 -2.61
C THR A 76 7.07 14.10 -1.66
N GLU A 77 7.13 14.37 -0.35
CA GLU A 77 6.75 13.39 0.68
C GLU A 77 5.27 13.02 0.61
N ILE A 78 4.99 11.73 0.82
CA ILE A 78 3.63 11.17 0.82
C ILE A 78 3.43 10.43 2.14
N ALA A 79 2.31 10.75 2.82
CA ALA A 79 1.95 10.11 4.06
C ALA A 79 1.63 8.62 3.86
N SER A 80 2.05 7.79 4.83
CA SER A 80 1.71 6.37 4.84
C SER A 80 0.22 6.13 5.06
N GLN A 81 -0.26 4.99 4.60
CA GLN A 81 -1.63 4.55 4.77
C GLN A 81 -1.69 3.34 5.70
N LYS A 82 -2.69 3.31 6.58
CA LYS A 82 -2.98 2.16 7.42
C LYS A 82 -4.27 1.50 6.95
N LEU A 83 -4.16 0.26 6.45
CA LEU A 83 -5.23 -0.44 5.76
C LEU A 83 -5.45 -1.83 6.37
N ARG A 84 -6.67 -2.37 6.25
CA ARG A 84 -6.97 -3.75 6.68
C ARG A 84 -6.65 -4.72 5.55
N TYR A 85 -6.34 -5.96 5.92
CA TYR A 85 -6.13 -7.06 4.97
C TYR A 85 -7.22 -7.11 3.89
N GLY A 86 -6.80 -7.21 2.63
CA GLY A 86 -7.69 -7.31 1.47
C GLY A 86 -8.28 -5.98 0.98
N ASN A 87 -8.05 -4.86 1.68
CA ASN A 87 -8.44 -3.55 1.18
C ASN A 87 -7.51 -3.09 0.06
N TYR A 88 -8.04 -2.29 -0.86
CA TYR A 88 -7.26 -1.61 -1.90
C TYR A 88 -6.41 -0.49 -1.32
N VAL A 89 -5.20 -0.34 -1.86
CA VAL A 89 -4.34 0.81 -1.56
C VAL A 89 -4.88 2.03 -2.29
N LYS A 90 -5.08 3.15 -1.59
CA LYS A 90 -5.48 4.39 -2.25
C LYS A 90 -4.29 4.95 -3.01
N GLU A 91 -4.45 5.27 -4.28
CA GLU A 91 -3.42 5.95 -5.05
C GLU A 91 -3.13 7.34 -4.43
N PRO A 92 -1.87 7.65 -4.12
CA PRO A 92 -1.50 8.98 -3.65
C PRO A 92 -1.49 9.99 -4.81
N GLU A 93 -1.36 11.28 -4.51
CA GLU A 93 -0.99 12.25 -5.54
C GLU A 93 0.39 11.88 -6.10
N GLU A 94 0.58 12.07 -7.41
CA GLU A 94 1.87 11.78 -8.05
C GLU A 94 2.97 12.61 -7.39
N PRO A 95 4.05 11.97 -6.90
CA PRO A 95 5.13 12.73 -6.32
C PRO A 95 5.80 13.58 -7.39
N VAL A 96 6.39 14.70 -6.98
CA VAL A 96 7.16 15.58 -7.88
C VAL A 96 8.63 15.58 -7.50
N ARG A 97 9.51 15.35 -8.48
CA ARG A 97 10.97 15.47 -8.33
C ARG A 97 11.53 16.34 -9.46
N GLN A 98 12.17 17.44 -9.10
CA GLN A 98 12.67 18.40 -10.08
C GLN A 98 13.68 17.74 -11.06
N GLY A 99 13.39 17.86 -12.36
CA GLY A 99 14.22 17.31 -13.43
C GLY A 99 14.05 15.82 -13.71
N TYR A 100 13.03 15.19 -13.14
CA TYR A 100 12.68 13.80 -13.44
C TYR A 100 11.20 13.66 -13.74
N THR A 101 10.89 12.67 -14.57
CA THR A 101 9.53 12.18 -14.82
C THR A 101 9.26 10.99 -13.90
N PHE A 102 8.10 10.97 -13.27
CA PHE A 102 7.68 9.85 -12.42
C PHE A 102 7.40 8.62 -13.29
N ALA A 103 8.11 7.52 -13.04
CA ALA A 103 7.98 6.28 -13.81
C ALA A 103 6.98 5.29 -13.21
N GLY A 104 6.61 5.49 -11.93
CA GLY A 104 5.66 4.65 -11.22
C GLY A 104 6.16 4.19 -9.85
N TRP A 105 5.27 3.49 -9.15
CA TRP A 105 5.53 2.85 -7.86
C TRP A 105 5.94 1.40 -8.07
N TYR A 106 7.02 0.96 -7.43
CA TYR A 106 7.53 -0.40 -7.48
C TYR A 106 7.59 -0.99 -6.07
N TYR A 107 7.71 -2.30 -5.95
CA TYR A 107 7.71 -3.00 -4.66
C TYR A 107 8.63 -4.21 -4.68
N GLU A 108 9.04 -4.66 -3.49
CA GLU A 108 10.01 -5.74 -3.34
C GLU A 108 9.53 -7.03 -4.04
N GLY A 109 10.46 -7.70 -4.73
CA GLY A 109 10.18 -8.91 -5.51
C GLY A 109 9.58 -8.66 -6.91
N HIS A 110 9.21 -7.41 -7.23
CA HIS A 110 8.55 -7.02 -8.48
C HIS A 110 9.24 -5.83 -9.14
N GLU A 111 10.56 -5.90 -9.26
CA GLU A 111 11.39 -4.78 -9.71
C GLU A 111 11.12 -4.31 -11.16
N ASN A 112 10.44 -5.12 -11.98
CA ASN A 112 10.12 -4.76 -13.37
C ASN A 112 8.63 -4.47 -13.57
N GLU A 113 7.84 -4.46 -12.50
CA GLU A 113 6.39 -4.28 -12.56
C GLU A 113 5.99 -3.09 -11.67
N THR A 114 5.17 -2.21 -12.22
CA THR A 114 4.58 -1.13 -11.44
C THR A 114 3.42 -1.66 -10.61
N TRP A 115 3.23 -1.09 -9.43
CA TRP A 115 2.06 -1.34 -8.60
C TRP A 115 0.81 -0.75 -9.26
N ASP A 116 -0.19 -1.59 -9.50
CA ASP A 116 -1.50 -1.18 -10.02
C ASP A 116 -2.49 -0.98 -8.86
N PHE A 117 -2.83 0.28 -8.57
CA PHE A 117 -3.75 0.64 -7.50
C PHE A 117 -5.19 0.19 -7.75
N SER A 118 -5.57 -0.17 -8.98
CA SER A 118 -6.93 -0.61 -9.31
C SER A 118 -7.21 -2.05 -8.87
N VAL A 119 -6.16 -2.88 -8.76
CA VAL A 119 -6.25 -4.30 -8.38
C VAL A 119 -5.45 -4.64 -7.12
N GLY A 120 -4.46 -3.82 -6.77
CA GLY A 120 -3.55 -4.04 -5.66
C GLY A 120 -4.26 -3.98 -4.31
N THR A 121 -4.22 -5.09 -3.58
CA THR A 121 -4.76 -5.20 -2.22
C THR A 121 -3.66 -5.41 -1.21
N VAL A 122 -3.88 -4.94 0.02
CA VAL A 122 -2.89 -5.09 1.09
C VAL A 122 -2.98 -6.48 1.71
N GLY A 123 -1.92 -7.27 1.55
CA GLY A 123 -1.76 -8.59 2.18
C GLY A 123 -0.87 -8.58 3.43
N GLY A 124 -0.07 -7.52 3.58
CA GLY A 124 0.98 -7.35 4.58
C GLY A 124 1.47 -5.91 4.58
N ASP A 125 2.42 -5.58 5.46
CA ASP A 125 3.14 -4.30 5.36
C ASP A 125 3.80 -4.21 3.98
N LEU A 126 3.66 -3.05 3.34
CA LEU A 126 4.06 -2.83 1.95
C LEU A 126 4.86 -1.54 1.86
N GLU A 127 6.02 -1.59 1.24
CA GLU A 127 6.78 -0.40 0.84
C GLU A 127 6.66 -0.23 -0.67
N LEU A 128 6.05 0.89 -1.08
CA LEU A 128 6.01 1.32 -2.47
C LEU A 128 7.13 2.33 -2.70
N ILE A 129 8.02 2.03 -3.63
CA ILE A 129 9.22 2.81 -3.95
C ILE A 129 9.02 3.51 -5.29
N ALA A 130 9.10 4.84 -5.30
CA ALA A 130 9.02 5.63 -6.52
C ALA A 130 10.27 5.45 -7.38
N ARG A 131 10.05 5.27 -8.68
CA ARG A 131 11.11 5.34 -9.69
C ARG A 131 10.94 6.55 -10.59
N TRP A 132 12.08 6.96 -11.15
CA TRP A 132 12.24 8.25 -11.81
C TRP A 132 13.09 8.07 -13.06
N GLU A 133 12.68 8.73 -14.14
CA GLU A 133 13.47 8.85 -15.37
C GLU A 133 13.94 10.30 -15.52
N PRO A 134 15.22 10.57 -15.86
CA PRO A 134 15.68 11.92 -16.13
C PRO A 134 14.84 12.59 -17.23
N ALA A 135 14.36 13.81 -16.97
CA ALA A 135 13.52 14.53 -17.91
C ALA A 135 14.29 14.90 -19.18
N LYS A 136 13.59 14.93 -20.32
CA LYS A 136 14.11 15.50 -21.56
C LYS A 136 13.96 17.02 -21.53
N VAL A 137 15.05 17.71 -21.83
CA VAL A 137 15.16 19.17 -21.88
C VAL A 137 15.22 19.57 -23.34
N THR A 138 14.36 20.50 -23.73
CA THR A 138 14.36 21.06 -25.08
C THR A 138 15.28 22.26 -25.10
N VAL A 139 16.32 22.21 -25.93
CA VAL A 139 17.30 23.27 -26.09
C VAL A 139 17.02 23.94 -27.42
N LYS A 140 16.61 25.20 -27.40
CA LYS A 140 16.44 26.05 -28.58
C LYS A 140 17.64 26.94 -28.76
N PHE A 141 17.95 27.26 -30.00
CA PHE A 141 19.09 28.08 -30.36
C PHE A 141 18.61 29.41 -30.93
N ASP A 142 19.07 30.51 -30.32
CA ASP A 142 18.93 31.86 -30.82
C ASP A 142 20.27 32.33 -31.37
N ALA A 143 20.38 32.39 -32.70
CA ALA A 143 21.62 32.77 -33.37
C ALA A 143 21.99 34.26 -33.23
N ASP A 144 21.20 35.08 -32.52
CA ASP A 144 21.45 36.52 -32.32
C ASP A 144 21.75 37.26 -33.65
N GLY A 145 20.84 37.11 -34.61
CA GLY A 145 20.98 37.66 -35.95
C GLY A 145 21.95 36.91 -36.88
N GLY A 146 22.51 35.78 -36.45
CA GLY A 146 23.13 34.79 -37.33
C GLY A 146 22.11 33.86 -38.00
N GLN A 147 22.62 32.95 -38.82
CA GLN A 147 21.87 31.90 -39.49
C GLN A 147 22.24 30.53 -38.89
N MET A 148 21.23 29.78 -38.45
CA MET A 148 21.40 28.41 -37.98
C MET A 148 21.59 27.45 -39.16
N PRO A 149 22.31 26.33 -38.99
CA PRO A 149 22.29 25.23 -39.94
C PRO A 149 20.86 24.68 -40.14
N ASP A 150 20.54 24.24 -41.35
CA ASP A 150 19.22 23.71 -41.69
C ASP A 150 18.81 22.57 -40.73
N GLY A 151 17.62 22.71 -40.13
CA GLY A 151 17.05 21.72 -39.22
C GLY A 151 17.65 21.69 -37.81
N MET A 152 18.57 22.58 -37.45
CA MET A 152 19.25 22.65 -36.15
C MET A 152 18.69 23.73 -35.21
N GLU A 153 17.40 24.08 -35.32
CA GLU A 153 16.79 25.12 -34.47
C GLU A 153 16.60 24.69 -33.01
N SER A 154 16.54 23.38 -32.77
CA SER A 154 16.48 22.82 -31.42
C SER A 154 17.03 21.38 -31.35
N ILE A 155 17.46 20.98 -30.16
CA ILE A 155 17.83 19.61 -29.82
C ILE A 155 17.13 19.17 -28.54
N GLN A 156 17.08 17.85 -28.29
CA GLN A 156 16.70 17.30 -27.00
C GLN A 156 17.92 16.73 -26.29
N VAL A 157 18.08 17.12 -25.03
CA VAL A 157 19.14 16.63 -24.14
C VAL A 157 18.52 16.04 -22.88
N THR A 158 19.26 15.22 -22.14
CA THR A 158 18.77 14.60 -20.90
C THR A 158 19.25 15.41 -19.69
N TYR A 159 18.38 15.63 -18.71
CA TYR A 159 18.76 16.24 -17.43
C TYR A 159 19.90 15.44 -16.76
N GLN A 160 20.88 16.15 -16.18
CA GLN A 160 22.13 15.60 -15.62
C GLN A 160 23.10 14.94 -16.61
N GLU A 161 22.83 14.98 -17.91
CA GLU A 161 23.80 14.61 -18.94
C GLU A 161 24.45 15.85 -19.55
N ALA A 162 25.49 15.65 -20.36
CA ALA A 162 26.11 16.73 -21.09
C ALA A 162 25.22 17.21 -22.25
N TYR A 163 25.33 18.48 -22.66
CA TYR A 163 24.57 19.00 -23.82
C TYR A 163 24.89 18.25 -25.12
N GLY A 164 26.10 17.70 -25.26
CA GLY A 164 26.52 17.00 -26.47
C GLY A 164 26.84 17.95 -27.62
N GLU A 165 26.80 17.46 -28.85
CA GLU A 165 27.15 18.26 -30.02
C GLU A 165 26.17 19.43 -30.22
N LEU A 166 26.70 20.65 -30.23
CA LEU A 166 25.92 21.88 -30.44
C LEU A 166 26.13 22.40 -31.86
N PRO A 167 25.08 22.89 -32.53
CA PRO A 167 25.21 23.50 -33.85
C PRO A 167 26.05 24.78 -33.79
N VAL A 168 26.69 25.10 -34.92
CA VAL A 168 27.50 26.32 -35.09
C VAL A 168 26.80 27.21 -36.12
N PRO A 169 26.22 28.35 -35.71
CA PRO A 169 25.60 29.29 -36.64
C PRO A 169 26.65 30.07 -37.45
N GLN A 170 26.21 30.73 -38.52
CA GLN A 170 27.05 31.63 -39.33
C GLN A 170 26.48 33.05 -39.34
N LYS A 171 27.34 34.06 -39.19
CA LYS A 171 26.98 35.47 -39.28
C LYS A 171 28.04 36.22 -40.09
N GLU A 172 27.62 36.93 -41.13
CA GLU A 172 28.54 37.60 -42.04
C GLU A 172 29.39 38.64 -41.30
N GLY A 173 30.72 38.53 -41.45
CA GLY A 173 31.67 39.45 -40.82
C GLY A 173 31.98 39.20 -39.34
N CYS A 174 31.45 38.13 -38.73
CA CYS A 174 31.71 37.76 -37.32
C CYS A 174 32.22 36.32 -37.18
N GLN A 175 32.93 36.03 -36.09
CA GLN A 175 33.28 34.67 -35.68
C GLN A 175 32.38 34.21 -34.55
N PHE A 176 31.91 32.95 -34.62
CA PHE A 176 31.11 32.38 -33.54
C PHE A 176 32.02 32.09 -32.33
N ALA A 177 31.72 32.74 -31.21
CA ALA A 177 32.51 32.64 -29.98
C ALA A 177 31.98 31.55 -29.04
N GLY A 178 30.68 31.28 -29.04
CA GLY A 178 30.08 30.24 -28.20
C GLY A 178 28.59 30.46 -27.92
N TRP A 179 28.03 29.56 -27.11
CA TRP A 179 26.65 29.65 -26.65
C TRP A 179 26.59 30.16 -25.21
N MET A 180 25.64 31.05 -24.93
CA MET A 180 25.37 31.56 -23.59
C MET A 180 23.99 31.12 -23.10
N TYR A 181 23.89 30.74 -21.82
CA TYR A 181 22.63 30.45 -21.15
C TYR A 181 22.70 30.85 -19.68
N SER A 182 21.68 31.55 -19.19
CA SER A 182 21.61 32.01 -17.78
C SER A 182 22.87 32.77 -17.31
N GLY A 183 23.51 33.50 -18.23
CA GLY A 183 24.74 34.28 -17.96
C GLY A 183 26.04 33.48 -17.93
N GLY A 184 26.02 32.17 -18.21
CA GLY A 184 27.20 31.32 -18.35
C GLY A 184 27.40 30.79 -19.76
N GLU A 185 28.64 30.46 -20.10
CA GLU A 185 28.98 29.79 -21.35
C GLU A 185 28.57 28.31 -21.29
N ILE A 186 27.92 27.85 -22.36
CA ILE A 186 27.53 26.45 -22.55
C ILE A 186 28.36 25.83 -23.65
N THR A 187 28.98 24.70 -23.30
CA THR A 187 29.76 23.87 -24.22
C THR A 187 29.13 22.49 -24.32
N ALA A 188 29.60 21.68 -25.27
CA ALA A 188 29.18 20.29 -25.41
C ALA A 188 29.39 19.43 -24.15
N ALA A 189 30.36 19.79 -23.30
CA ALA A 189 30.68 19.09 -22.06
C ALA A 189 29.95 19.65 -20.82
N SER A 190 29.29 20.80 -20.94
CA SER A 190 28.50 21.37 -19.85
C SER A 190 27.36 20.42 -19.47
N ILE A 191 27.07 20.28 -18.19
CA ILE A 191 26.00 19.40 -17.70
C ILE A 191 24.67 20.17 -17.64
N VAL A 192 23.59 19.51 -18.05
CA VAL A 192 22.22 20.04 -18.02
C VAL A 192 21.71 20.03 -16.57
N MET A 193 21.87 21.16 -15.89
CA MET A 193 21.54 21.31 -14.46
C MET A 193 20.17 21.97 -14.19
N MET A 194 19.52 22.49 -15.23
CA MET A 194 18.18 23.06 -15.13
C MET A 194 17.22 22.24 -15.99
N PRO A 195 16.08 21.78 -15.46
CA PRO A 195 15.07 21.14 -16.29
C PRO A 195 14.25 22.17 -17.08
N GLY A 196 13.45 21.71 -18.03
CA GLY A 196 12.54 22.55 -18.82
C GLY A 196 13.07 22.91 -20.20
N GLU A 197 12.71 24.10 -20.68
CA GLU A 197 13.18 24.63 -21.95
C GLU A 197 14.37 25.57 -21.73
N HIS A 198 15.43 25.40 -22.53
CA HIS A 198 16.58 26.29 -22.56
C HIS A 198 16.59 27.05 -23.88
N VAL A 199 17.00 28.32 -23.84
CA VAL A 199 17.24 29.13 -25.03
C VAL A 199 18.69 29.59 -24.95
N LEU A 200 19.55 28.97 -25.75
CA LEU A 200 20.96 29.32 -25.85
C LEU A 200 21.10 30.45 -26.87
N THR A 201 21.78 31.53 -26.47
CA THR A 201 22.01 32.69 -27.34
C THR A 201 23.45 32.67 -27.85
N ALA A 202 23.63 32.88 -29.15
CA ALA A 202 24.95 32.91 -29.77
C ALA A 202 25.72 34.17 -29.35
N LEU A 203 27.01 34.01 -29.06
CA LEU A 203 27.95 35.09 -28.86
C LEU A 203 28.86 35.19 -30.09
N TRP A 204 29.16 36.42 -30.50
CA TRP A 204 29.92 36.74 -31.69
C TRP A 204 31.12 37.63 -31.34
N GLU A 205 32.26 37.36 -31.99
CA GLU A 205 33.50 38.16 -31.95
C GLU A 205 33.82 38.81 -33.30
#